data_AF-A0A2N3EQZ0-F1
#
_entry.id   AF-A0A2N3EQZ0-F1
#
_cell.length_a   1.000
_cell.length_b   1.000
_cell.length_c   1.000
_cell.angle_alpha   90.00
_cell.angle_beta   90.00
_cell.angle_gamma   90.00
#
_symmetry.space_group_name_H-M   'P 1'
#
loop_
_entity.id
_entity.type
_entity.pdbx_description
1 polymer ?
#
loop_
_entity_poly.entity_id
_entity_poly.type
_entity_poly.pdbx_seq_one_letter_code
_entity_poly.pdbx_strand_id
1 'polypeptide(L)'
;MVDPLGGSKGEQELIARLCVEYWKLTRTGLRAVGQLPEKEGKRLAAQLKFSNLQLSTISGQMGLSVILFDGEAFTLGMPASADNGEDYGEDDDLVVVKTIEPAIVRDMKVIHKGRVLVGRRNDEVQEE
;
A
#
# COMPACT_ATOMS: atom_id res chain seq x y z
N MET A 1 -5.58 5.78 -31.23
CA MET A 1 -6.15 4.61 -30.54
C MET A 1 -6.50 5.08 -29.14
N VAL A 2 -7.79 5.29 -28.88
CA VAL A 2 -8.29 5.75 -27.59
C VAL A 2 -8.32 4.54 -26.67
N ASP A 3 -7.73 4.63 -25.48
CA ASP A 3 -7.78 3.57 -24.48
C ASP A 3 -9.28 3.27 -24.20
N PRO A 4 -9.74 2.01 -24.36
CA PRO A 4 -11.16 1.67 -24.26
C PRO A 4 -11.72 1.81 -22.83
N LEU A 5 -10.87 2.08 -21.84
CA LEU A 5 -11.21 2.47 -20.46
C LEU A 5 -10.64 3.88 -20.11
N GLY A 6 -10.28 4.66 -21.14
CA GLY A 6 -9.25 5.69 -21.14
C GLY A 6 -9.63 7.07 -20.60
N GLY A 7 -9.63 7.20 -19.28
CA GLY A 7 -9.40 8.50 -18.65
C GLY A 7 -8.02 9.07 -19.03
N SER A 8 -7.88 10.39 -19.05
CA SER A 8 -6.60 11.05 -19.36
C SER A 8 -5.49 10.63 -18.37
N LYS A 9 -4.21 10.74 -18.73
CA LYS A 9 -3.10 10.44 -17.80
C LYS A 9 -3.26 11.15 -16.44
N GLY A 10 -3.78 12.38 -16.44
CA GLY A 10 -4.03 13.14 -15.21
C GLY A 10 -5.20 12.60 -14.39
N GLU A 11 -6.25 12.10 -15.04
CA GLU A 11 -7.39 11.47 -14.36
C GLU A 11 -7.00 10.16 -13.67
N GLN A 12 -6.17 9.34 -14.33
CA GLN A 12 -5.65 8.10 -13.75
C GLN A 12 -4.82 8.37 -12.48
N GLU A 13 -4.00 9.43 -12.49
CA GLU A 13 -3.23 9.84 -11.30
C GLU A 13 -4.15 10.30 -10.16
N LEU A 14 -5.21 11.06 -10.48
CA LEU A 14 -6.18 11.51 -9.46
C LEU A 14 -6.91 10.33 -8.82
N ILE A 15 -7.33 9.34 -9.62
CA ILE A 15 -7.98 8.12 -9.11
C ILE A 15 -6.99 7.30 -8.29
N ALA A 16 -5.74 7.13 -8.75
CA ALA A 16 -4.70 6.45 -8.01
C ALA A 16 -4.45 7.10 -6.65
N ARG A 17 -4.34 8.43 -6.60
CA ARG A 17 -4.22 9.18 -5.36
C ARG A 17 -5.44 8.98 -4.44
N LEU A 18 -6.64 8.94 -4.99
CA LEU A 18 -7.84 8.64 -4.21
C LEU A 18 -7.79 7.23 -3.61
N CYS A 19 -7.33 6.22 -4.36
CA CYS A 19 -7.13 4.86 -3.85
C CYS A 19 -6.13 4.84 -2.68
N VAL A 20 -5.03 5.57 -2.79
CA VAL A 20 -4.01 5.71 -1.73
C VAL A 20 -4.62 6.33 -0.47
N GLU A 21 -5.34 7.45 -0.60
CA GLU A 21 -5.95 8.12 0.55
C GLU A 21 -7.05 7.27 1.21
N TYR A 22 -7.86 6.56 0.41
CA TYR A 22 -8.86 5.62 0.93
C TYR A 22 -8.20 4.47 1.71
N TRP A 23 -7.11 3.91 1.16
CA TRP A 23 -6.34 2.88 1.84
C TRP A 23 -5.77 3.38 3.17
N LYS A 24 -5.16 4.58 3.20
CA LYS A 24 -4.63 5.19 4.43
C LYS A 24 -5.73 5.38 5.48
N LEU A 25 -6.91 5.83 5.05
CA LEU A 25 -8.07 6.01 5.92
C LEU A 25 -8.49 4.68 6.54
N THR A 26 -8.66 3.62 5.75
CA THR A 26 -9.06 2.30 6.27
C THR A 26 -8.01 1.71 7.21
N ARG A 27 -6.71 1.80 6.87
CA ARG A 27 -5.62 1.30 7.73
C ARG A 27 -5.52 2.08 9.04
N THR A 28 -5.71 3.39 9.01
CA THR A 28 -5.74 4.23 10.23
C THR A 28 -6.96 3.93 11.09
N GLY A 29 -8.14 3.77 10.48
CA GLY A 29 -9.35 3.35 11.17
C GLY A 29 -9.18 1.99 11.86
N LEU A 30 -8.55 1.02 11.19
CA LEU A 30 -8.30 -0.31 11.76
C LEU A 30 -7.36 -0.26 12.96
N ARG A 31 -6.38 0.66 12.98
CA ARG A 31 -5.54 0.90 14.17
C ARG A 31 -6.35 1.51 15.30
N ALA A 32 -7.21 2.48 15.00
CA ALA A 32 -8.05 3.15 16.00
C ALA A 32 -9.10 2.21 16.63
N VAL A 33 -9.58 1.20 15.89
CA VAL A 33 -10.49 0.17 16.41
C VAL A 33 -9.96 -0.51 17.67
N GLY A 34 -8.64 -0.69 17.80
CA GLY A 34 -8.03 -1.30 18.98
C GLY A 34 -8.24 -0.50 20.28
N GLN A 35 -8.69 0.74 20.19
CA GLN A 35 -8.96 1.63 21.33
C GLN A 35 -10.44 1.68 21.73
N LEU A 36 -11.33 0.98 21.00
CA LEU A 36 -12.77 0.99 21.23
C LEU A 36 -13.22 -0.18 22.14
N PRO A 37 -14.38 -0.06 22.81
CA PRO A 37 -15.02 -1.19 23.47
C PRO A 37 -15.24 -2.36 22.50
N GLU A 38 -14.99 -3.60 22.96
CA GLU A 38 -14.87 -4.79 22.11
C GLU A 38 -16.02 -4.97 21.11
N LYS A 39 -17.27 -4.78 21.56
CA LYS A 39 -18.47 -4.95 20.72
C LYS A 39 -18.54 -3.93 19.59
N GLU A 40 -18.20 -2.67 19.88
CA GLU A 40 -18.21 -1.58 18.90
C GLU A 40 -17.01 -1.70 17.95
N GLY A 41 -15.84 -2.02 18.50
CA GLY A 41 -14.61 -2.26 17.75
C GLY A 41 -14.76 -3.39 16.74
N LYS A 42 -15.33 -4.54 17.13
CA LYS A 42 -15.58 -5.67 16.22
C LYS A 42 -16.44 -5.29 15.01
N ARG A 43 -17.52 -4.54 15.24
CA ARG A 43 -18.41 -4.09 14.16
C ARG A 43 -17.70 -3.14 13.20
N LEU A 44 -17.00 -2.15 13.73
CA LEU A 44 -16.27 -1.18 12.92
C LEU A 44 -15.11 -1.84 12.14
N ALA A 45 -14.39 -2.78 12.77
CA ALA A 45 -13.34 -3.56 12.12
C ALA A 45 -13.86 -4.30 10.88
N ALA A 46 -15.03 -4.94 10.99
CA ALA A 46 -15.65 -5.67 9.90
C ALA A 46 -16.00 -4.72 8.73
N GLN A 47 -16.55 -3.54 9.03
CA GLN A 47 -16.85 -2.53 8.02
C GLN A 47 -15.59 -2.03 7.31
N LEU A 48 -14.53 -1.72 8.04
CA LEU A 48 -13.27 -1.24 7.45
C LEU A 48 -12.56 -2.31 6.60
N LYS A 49 -12.59 -3.58 7.05
CA LYS A 49 -12.10 -4.71 6.24
C LYS A 49 -12.88 -4.86 4.94
N PHE A 50 -14.20 -4.76 5.01
CA PHE A 50 -15.06 -4.79 3.82
C PHE A 50 -14.79 -3.61 2.89
N SER A 51 -14.63 -2.39 3.43
CA SER A 51 -14.23 -1.21 2.67
C SER A 51 -12.90 -1.40 1.93
N ASN A 52 -11.89 -2.00 2.58
CA ASN A 52 -10.61 -2.27 1.93
C ASN A 52 -10.73 -3.34 0.82
N LEU A 53 -11.59 -4.36 1.00
CA LEU A 53 -11.93 -5.31 -0.06
C LEU A 53 -12.62 -4.59 -1.24
N GLN A 54 -13.57 -3.69 -0.97
CA GLN A 54 -14.25 -2.91 -2.00
C GLN A 54 -13.29 -1.99 -2.76
N LEU A 55 -12.31 -1.37 -2.08
CA LEU A 55 -11.25 -0.61 -2.75
C LEU A 55 -10.54 -1.48 -3.79
N SER A 56 -10.14 -2.69 -3.42
CA SER A 56 -9.45 -3.63 -4.32
C SER A 56 -10.34 -4.04 -5.51
N THR A 57 -11.61 -4.34 -5.26
CA THR A 57 -12.57 -4.71 -6.31
C THR A 57 -12.84 -3.57 -7.29
N ILE A 58 -13.13 -2.37 -6.79
CA ILE A 58 -13.47 -1.20 -7.62
C ILE A 58 -12.26 -0.73 -8.42
N SER A 59 -11.08 -0.65 -7.78
CA SER A 59 -9.84 -0.30 -8.49
C SER A 59 -9.49 -1.32 -9.57
N GLY A 60 -9.65 -2.61 -9.29
CA GLY A 60 -9.43 -3.68 -10.27
C GLY A 60 -10.35 -3.60 -11.49
N GLN A 61 -11.61 -3.19 -11.32
CA GLN A 61 -12.54 -2.95 -12.44
C GLN A 61 -12.08 -1.82 -13.38
N MET A 62 -11.25 -0.90 -12.87
CA MET A 62 -10.62 0.18 -13.64
C MET A 62 -9.22 -0.20 -14.15
N GLY A 63 -8.79 -1.45 -13.98
CA GLY A 63 -7.46 -1.93 -14.34
C GLY A 63 -6.35 -1.47 -13.38
N LEU A 64 -6.70 -0.89 -12.23
CA LEU A 64 -5.74 -0.45 -11.21
C LEU A 64 -5.52 -1.55 -10.16
N SER A 65 -4.26 -1.76 -9.79
CA SER A 65 -3.87 -2.66 -8.71
C SER A 65 -3.27 -1.87 -7.56
N VAL A 66 -3.77 -2.09 -6.34
CA VAL A 66 -3.22 -1.55 -5.09
C VAL A 66 -2.17 -2.53 -4.57
N ILE A 67 -0.89 -2.17 -4.63
CA ILE A 67 0.23 -3.04 -4.28
C ILE A 67 0.78 -2.67 -2.91
N LEU A 68 0.90 -3.68 -2.05
CA LEU A 68 1.56 -3.63 -0.75
C LEU A 68 2.86 -4.43 -0.83
N PHE A 69 3.81 -4.08 0.03
CA PHE A 69 5.15 -4.66 0.00
C PHE A 69 5.58 -5.23 1.35
N ASP A 70 4.73 -5.21 2.38
CA ASP A 70 5.09 -5.71 3.72
C ASP A 70 5.63 -7.17 3.61
N GLY A 71 6.87 -7.40 4.05
CA GLY A 71 7.58 -8.69 4.00
C GLY A 71 8.36 -8.98 2.70
N GLU A 72 8.24 -8.14 1.68
CA GLU A 72 8.95 -8.32 0.40
C GLU A 72 10.41 -7.85 0.49
N ALA A 73 11.29 -8.51 -0.26
CA ALA A 73 12.68 -8.04 -0.43
C ALA A 73 12.68 -6.66 -1.10
N PHE A 74 13.36 -5.69 -0.50
CA PHE A 74 13.45 -4.35 -1.06
C PHE A 74 14.50 -4.30 -2.18
N THR A 75 14.09 -3.80 -3.35
CA THR A 75 14.98 -3.67 -4.52
C THR A 75 14.79 -2.31 -5.18
N LEU A 76 15.82 -1.79 -5.85
CA LEU A 76 15.77 -0.50 -6.55
C LEU A 76 14.70 -0.45 -7.67
N GLY A 77 14.31 -1.61 -8.21
CA GLY A 77 13.25 -1.72 -9.24
C GLY A 77 11.83 -1.82 -8.68
N MET A 78 11.67 -1.90 -7.35
CA MET A 78 10.36 -1.95 -6.71
C MET A 78 9.57 -0.66 -7.02
N PRO A 79 8.25 -0.73 -7.24
CA PRO A 79 7.42 0.44 -7.46
C PRO A 79 7.16 1.27 -6.18
N ALA A 80 8.16 1.38 -5.30
CA ALA A 80 8.13 2.13 -4.05
C ALA A 80 9.48 2.79 -3.77
N SER A 81 9.49 3.80 -2.91
CA SER A 81 10.71 4.35 -2.30
C SER A 81 10.75 4.02 -0.81
N ALA A 82 11.94 3.71 -0.29
CA ALA A 82 12.17 3.61 1.14
C ALA A 82 12.30 5.01 1.75
N ASP A 83 11.43 5.36 2.69
CA ASP A 83 11.48 6.64 3.41
C ASP A 83 12.71 6.77 4.31
N ASN A 84 13.21 5.64 4.82
CA ASN A 84 14.41 5.53 5.67
C ASN A 84 15.58 4.87 4.93
N GLY A 85 15.60 4.93 3.60
CA GLY A 85 16.63 4.25 2.79
C GLY A 85 18.04 4.80 3.01
N GLU A 86 18.15 6.07 3.42
CA GLU A 86 19.44 6.72 3.72
C GLU A 86 20.15 6.18 4.98
N ASP A 87 19.44 5.41 5.80
CA ASP A 87 19.98 4.78 7.02
C ASP A 87 20.80 3.49 6.71
N TYR A 88 20.83 3.05 5.45
CA TYR A 88 21.40 1.76 5.04
C TYR A 88 22.44 1.91 3.92
N GLY A 89 23.38 0.97 3.87
CA GLY A 89 24.37 0.88 2.79
C GLY A 89 23.82 0.21 1.53
N GLU A 90 24.50 0.39 0.39
CA GLU A 90 24.10 -0.22 -0.89
C GLU A 90 24.14 -1.76 -0.87
N ASP A 91 24.97 -2.34 -0.01
CA ASP A 91 25.14 -3.80 0.14
C ASP A 91 24.27 -4.42 1.25
N ASP A 92 23.46 -3.62 1.96
CA ASP A 92 22.55 -4.16 2.99
C ASP A 92 21.42 -4.99 2.34
N ASP A 93 21.19 -6.21 2.84
CA ASP A 93 20.03 -7.02 2.43
C ASP A 93 18.78 -6.55 3.18
N LEU A 94 17.95 -5.78 2.47
CA LEU A 94 16.81 -5.08 3.03
C LEU A 94 15.48 -5.80 2.71
N VAL A 95 14.60 -5.81 3.70
CA VAL A 95 13.20 -6.24 3.59
C VAL A 95 12.29 -5.06 3.90
N VAL A 96 11.14 -4.99 3.24
CA VAL A 96 10.12 -4.00 3.56
C VAL A 96 9.40 -4.40 4.84
N VAL A 97 9.74 -3.73 5.93
CA VAL A 97 9.10 -3.96 7.24
C VAL A 97 7.67 -3.42 7.28
N LYS A 98 7.38 -2.40 6.47
CA LYS A 98 6.06 -1.75 6.48
C LYS A 98 5.77 -0.97 5.22
N THR A 99 4.59 -1.19 4.64
CA THR A 99 4.06 -0.26 3.64
C THR A 99 3.49 0.99 4.33
N ILE A 100 4.02 2.16 3.97
CA ILE A 100 3.52 3.47 4.42
C ILE A 100 2.45 3.98 3.46
N GLU A 101 2.69 3.85 2.15
CA GLU A 101 1.72 4.15 1.09
C GLU A 101 1.79 3.05 0.01
N PRO A 102 0.65 2.50 -0.44
CA PRO A 102 0.64 1.50 -1.50
C PRO A 102 1.11 2.12 -2.81
N ALA A 103 1.69 1.30 -3.68
CA ALA A 103 1.85 1.68 -5.08
C ALA A 103 0.53 1.41 -5.83
N ILE A 104 0.25 2.23 -6.84
CA ILE A 104 -0.87 1.99 -7.76
C ILE A 104 -0.29 1.70 -9.14
N VAL A 105 -0.61 0.51 -9.67
CA VAL A 105 -0.09 0.01 -10.94
C VAL A 105 -1.24 -0.25 -11.90
N ARG A 106 -1.05 0.04 -13.18
CA ARG A 106 -1.95 -0.34 -14.28
C ARG A 106 -1.14 -0.93 -15.41
N ASP A 107 -1.49 -2.12 -15.87
CA ASP A 107 -0.82 -2.77 -17.01
C ASP A 107 0.73 -2.73 -16.91
N MET A 108 1.25 -3.11 -15.72
CA MET A 108 2.69 -3.06 -15.37
C MET A 108 3.32 -1.66 -15.30
N LYS A 109 2.56 -0.60 -15.53
CA LYS A 109 3.01 0.78 -15.39
C LYS A 109 2.67 1.33 -14.00
N VAL A 110 3.68 1.88 -13.33
CA VAL A 110 3.47 2.63 -12.09
C VAL A 110 2.72 3.91 -12.41
N ILE A 111 1.52 4.03 -11.87
CA ILE A 111 0.73 5.26 -11.89
C ILE A 111 1.17 6.08 -10.68
N HIS A 112 1.08 5.48 -9.49
CA HIS A 112 1.51 6.10 -8.24
C HIS A 112 2.62 5.27 -7.57
N LYS A 113 3.75 5.91 -7.24
CA LYS A 113 4.88 5.26 -6.56
C LYS A 113 4.56 5.12 -5.07
N GLY A 114 4.70 3.92 -4.52
CA GLY A 114 4.48 3.65 -3.10
C GLY A 114 5.59 4.20 -2.20
N ARG A 115 5.35 4.16 -0.90
CA ARG A 115 6.34 4.51 0.14
C ARG A 115 6.40 3.41 1.18
N VAL A 116 7.60 3.03 1.58
CA VAL A 116 7.84 1.91 2.49
C VAL A 116 8.86 2.29 3.55
N LEU A 117 8.84 1.57 4.66
CA LEU A 117 9.98 1.48 5.57
C LEU A 117 10.69 0.15 5.32
N VAL A 118 12.01 0.17 5.42
CA VAL A 118 12.87 -0.99 5.27
C VAL A 118 13.66 -1.27 6.54
N GLY A 119 14.05 -2.53 6.72
CA GLY A 119 14.93 -3.03 7.77
C GLY A 119 15.88 -4.09 7.21
N ARG A 120 16.96 -4.42 7.92
CA ARG A 120 17.82 -5.53 7.51
C ARG A 120 17.07 -6.84 7.69
N ARG A 121 17.18 -7.75 6.72
CA ARG A 121 16.52 -9.06 6.78
C ARG A 121 16.85 -9.86 8.06
N ASN A 122 18.05 -9.70 8.61
CA ASN A 122 18.49 -10.44 9.79
C ASN A 122 17.94 -9.89 11.12
N ASP A 123 17.36 -8.68 11.13
CA ASP A 123 16.80 -8.08 12.33
C ASP A 123 15.41 -8.68 12.69
N GLU A 124 14.76 -9.36 11.75
CA GLU A 124 13.47 -10.06 11.98
C GLU A 124 13.62 -11.39 12.75
N VAL A 125 14.84 -11.89 12.99
CA VAL A 125 15.08 -13.20 13.64
C VAL A 125 15.10 -13.11 15.18
N GLN A 126 14.92 -11.93 15.78
CA GLN A 126 14.99 -11.74 17.24
C GLN A 126 13.64 -11.37 17.87
N GLU A 127 12.63 -12.23 17.71
CA GLU A 127 11.50 -12.31 18.65
C GLU A 127 11.14 -13.80 18.88
N GLU A 128 11.90 -14.48 19.76
CA GLU A 128 11.49 -15.70 20.48
C GLU A 128 11.44 -15.41 21.99
#